data_AF-A0A535SLY0-F1
#
_entry.id   AF-A0A535SLY0-F1
#
_cell.length_a   1.000
_cell.length_b   1.000
_cell.length_c   1.000
_cell.angle_alpha   90.00
_cell.angle_beta   90.00
_cell.angle_gamma   90.00
#
_symmetry.space_group_name_H-M   'P 1'
#
loop_
_entity.id
_entity.type
_entity.pdbx_description
1 polymer ?
#
loop_
_entity_poly.entity_id
_entity_poly.type
_entity_poly.pdbx_seq_one_letter_code
_entity_poly.pdbx_strand_id
1 'polypeptide(L)'
;MNCPQCNAELPESATFCHSCGSPVHPATFSYLPPGTPAWPTTIPQKPVASVGATAQTVQQKDNESISSTKPLPARPKRSARTILTITSLFILIPLVGIGATLGMLWFNGEIPVKSANTSLSVPSPSTQQTPGASNASTPTAQAQTNQLPTPSSFQTATINEVGVTLKYPKEWIKDASQTTTSSVVLAFHPQQKNGIDLFLERFTSATSAKLTSANDVNQNNLSSFQNAQGITNFHAITPSSTQISVGGAQWDEQDATFSTTQGLVFHLTSIAVQHNQLYYDILFYAPSVVYNEAVQKYFQPMLSSLQFKS
;
A
#
# COMPACT_ATOMS: atom_id res chain seq x y z
N MET A 1 -19.26 30.49 0.40
CA MET A 1 -18.88 29.70 1.60
C MET A 1 -17.40 29.33 1.52
N ASN A 2 -16.71 29.01 2.61
CA ASN A 2 -15.28 28.66 2.55
C ASN A 2 -15.06 27.15 2.71
N CYS A 3 -14.07 26.62 2.01
CA CYS A 3 -13.65 25.22 2.16
C CYS A 3 -13.13 24.96 3.59
N PRO A 4 -13.63 23.95 4.31
CA PRO A 4 -13.18 23.67 5.67
C PRO A 4 -11.73 23.14 5.75
N GLN A 5 -11.17 22.66 4.64
CA GLN A 5 -9.82 22.09 4.60
C GLN A 5 -8.75 23.12 4.22
N CYS A 6 -9.00 23.95 3.20
CA CYS A 6 -8.00 24.89 2.68
C CYS A 6 -8.42 26.36 2.73
N ASN A 7 -9.60 26.65 3.28
CA ASN A 7 -10.17 27.99 3.44
C ASN A 7 -10.36 28.80 2.14
N ALA A 8 -10.34 28.14 0.98
CA ALA A 8 -10.64 28.77 -0.31
C ALA A 8 -12.12 29.15 -0.40
N GLU A 9 -12.41 30.27 -1.05
CA GLU A 9 -13.78 30.75 -1.29
C GLU A 9 -14.48 29.88 -2.35
N LEU A 10 -15.70 29.47 -2.06
CA LEU A 10 -16.49 28.54 -2.86
C LEU A 10 -17.89 29.09 -3.16
N PRO A 11 -18.42 28.85 -4.38
CA PRO A 11 -19.81 29.14 -4.69
C PRO A 11 -20.74 28.25 -3.85
N GLU A 12 -21.94 28.74 -3.53
CA GLU A 12 -22.89 28.04 -2.64
C GLU A 12 -23.36 26.68 -3.18
N SER A 13 -23.22 26.44 -4.48
CA SER A 13 -23.56 25.17 -5.13
C SER A 13 -22.38 24.19 -5.25
N ALA A 14 -21.18 24.51 -4.73
CA ALA A 14 -20.03 23.64 -4.84
C ALA A 14 -20.15 22.40 -3.94
N THR A 15 -20.16 21.21 -4.54
CA THR A 15 -20.05 19.92 -3.81
C THR A 15 -18.60 19.59 -3.44
N PHE A 16 -17.63 20.08 -4.20
CA PHE A 16 -16.20 19.86 -3.99
C PHE A 16 -15.42 21.17 -4.10
N CYS A 17 -14.34 21.29 -3.33
CA CYS A 17 -13.45 22.44 -3.38
C CYS A 17 -12.58 22.40 -4.64
N HIS A 18 -12.66 23.42 -5.48
CA HIS A 18 -11.84 23.50 -6.70
C HIS A 18 -10.33 23.68 -6.42
N SER A 19 -9.96 24.18 -5.24
CA SER A 19 -8.56 24.40 -4.87
C SER A 19 -7.87 23.17 -4.27
N CYS A 20 -8.58 22.33 -3.52
CA CYS A 20 -7.98 21.17 -2.83
C CYS A 20 -8.69 19.83 -3.05
N GLY A 21 -9.81 19.80 -3.79
CA GLY A 21 -10.56 18.58 -4.10
C GLY A 21 -11.41 18.02 -2.96
N SER A 22 -11.36 18.60 -1.75
CA SER A 22 -12.13 18.08 -0.60
C SER A 22 -13.65 18.31 -0.76
N PRO A 23 -14.50 17.38 -0.27
CA PRO A 23 -15.95 17.58 -0.27
C PRO A 23 -16.33 18.74 0.66
N VAL A 24 -17.23 19.60 0.19
CA VAL A 24 -17.62 20.83 0.89
C VAL A 24 -18.66 20.57 1.97
N HIS A 25 -19.43 19.49 1.82
CA HIS A 25 -20.41 19.02 2.80
C HIS A 25 -19.97 17.63 3.31
N PRO A 26 -19.82 17.43 4.63
CA PRO A 26 -19.68 16.08 5.17
C PRO A 26 -20.96 15.32 4.82
N ALA A 27 -20.82 14.24 4.04
CA ALA A 27 -21.94 13.43 3.66
C ALA A 27 -22.63 12.92 4.93
N THR A 28 -23.82 13.41 5.20
CA THR A 28 -24.63 13.00 6.35
C THR A 28 -25.30 11.68 5.99
N PHE A 29 -24.50 10.63 5.81
CA PHE A 29 -25.03 9.27 5.72
C PHE A 29 -25.41 8.83 7.13
N SER A 30 -26.63 9.18 7.55
CA SER A 30 -27.29 8.46 8.64
C SER A 30 -27.81 7.13 8.09
N TYR A 31 -27.04 6.07 8.27
CA TYR A 31 -27.48 4.68 8.09
C TYR A 31 -28.38 4.19 9.24
N LEU A 32 -28.75 5.09 10.16
CA LEU A 32 -29.58 4.76 11.30
C LEU A 32 -31.06 5.02 10.99
N PRO A 33 -31.94 4.02 11.22
CA PRO A 33 -33.38 4.19 11.03
C PRO A 33 -33.93 5.29 11.97
N PRO A 34 -35.07 5.92 11.60
CA PRO A 34 -35.75 6.90 12.44
C PRO A 34 -36.03 6.33 13.84
N GLY A 35 -35.60 7.02 14.89
CA GLY A 35 -35.82 6.61 16.29
C GLY A 35 -34.57 6.16 17.05
N THR A 36 -33.39 6.19 16.43
CA THR A 36 -32.14 5.87 17.13
C THR A 36 -31.72 7.03 18.05
N PRO A 37 -31.47 6.80 19.35
CA PRO A 37 -31.05 7.86 20.28
C PRO A 37 -29.70 8.46 19.87
N ALA A 38 -29.50 9.74 20.20
CA ALA A 38 -28.24 10.43 19.94
C ALA A 38 -27.06 9.69 20.60
N TRP A 39 -25.94 9.59 19.88
CA TRP A 39 -24.72 9.01 20.42
C TRP A 39 -24.28 9.76 21.69
N PRO A 40 -23.82 9.05 22.74
CA PRO A 40 -23.32 9.70 23.94
C PRO A 40 -22.13 10.60 23.60
N THR A 41 -22.25 11.89 23.90
CA THR A 41 -21.20 12.90 23.70
C THR A 41 -20.10 12.86 24.75
N THR A 42 -20.17 11.93 25.71
CA THR A 42 -19.23 11.84 26.82
C THR A 42 -18.27 10.67 26.59
N ILE A 43 -17.06 10.97 26.14
CA ILE A 43 -15.95 10.01 26.06
C ILE A 43 -15.48 9.74 27.50
N PRO A 44 -15.47 8.48 27.98
CA PRO A 44 -14.88 8.15 29.28
C PRO A 44 -13.39 8.48 29.27
N GLN A 45 -12.95 9.37 30.17
CA GLN A 45 -11.53 9.66 30.36
C GLN A 45 -10.83 8.40 30.87
N LYS A 46 -9.84 7.94 30.09
CA LYS A 46 -8.96 6.82 30.44
C LYS A 46 -8.20 7.15 31.75
N PRO A 47 -8.13 6.22 32.73
CA PRO A 47 -7.37 6.44 33.95
C PRO A 47 -5.89 6.68 33.64
N VAL A 48 -5.36 7.81 34.12
CA VAL A 48 -3.94 8.14 34.09
C VAL A 48 -3.22 7.21 35.06
N ALA A 49 -2.31 6.39 34.54
CA ALA A 49 -1.43 5.59 35.38
C ALA A 49 -0.50 6.54 36.17
N SER A 50 -0.62 6.44 37.49
CA SER A 50 0.12 7.23 38.48
C SER A 50 1.62 6.95 38.40
N VAL A 51 2.37 8.05 38.38
CA VAL A 51 3.81 8.14 38.61
C VAL A 51 4.08 7.80 40.07
N GLY A 52 4.89 6.75 40.32
CA GLY A 52 5.42 6.42 41.63
C GLY A 52 6.93 6.53 41.66
N ALA A 53 7.43 7.64 42.19
CA ALA A 53 8.85 7.89 42.45
C ALA A 53 9.22 7.60 43.91
N THR A 54 10.36 6.94 44.09
CA THR A 54 11.37 7.08 45.17
C THR A 54 11.03 6.87 46.67
N ALA A 55 11.77 5.89 47.23
CA ALA A 55 12.71 5.95 48.36
C ALA A 55 12.22 6.02 49.82
N GLN A 56 12.70 5.06 50.64
CA GLN A 56 13.57 5.23 51.84
C GLN A 56 13.59 3.91 52.67
N THR A 57 14.71 3.17 52.72
CA THR A 57 15.73 3.07 53.81
C THR A 57 15.23 2.65 55.20
N VAL A 58 15.85 1.59 55.79
CA VAL A 58 16.73 1.64 57.00
C VAL A 58 17.15 0.21 57.46
N GLN A 59 18.48 0.01 57.56
CA GLN A 59 19.35 -0.75 58.50
C GLN A 59 18.95 -2.17 59.03
N GLN A 60 19.84 -3.10 59.46
CA GLN A 60 21.15 -3.03 60.14
C GLN A 60 21.81 -4.44 60.28
N LYS A 61 23.12 -4.46 60.62
CA LYS A 61 23.95 -5.52 61.27
C LYS A 61 24.44 -6.71 60.41
N ASP A 62 25.66 -7.24 60.53
CA ASP A 62 26.82 -7.06 61.43
C ASP A 62 28.12 -7.55 60.72
N ASN A 63 29.27 -7.16 61.27
CA ASN A 63 30.66 -7.55 60.96
C ASN A 63 30.91 -9.05 60.76
N GLU A 64 31.83 -9.43 59.86
CA GLU A 64 33.13 -10.06 60.24
C GLU A 64 34.10 -10.24 59.05
N SER A 65 35.39 -10.31 59.41
CA SER A 65 36.58 -10.36 58.58
C SER A 65 36.95 -11.80 58.17
N ILE A 66 37.71 -11.95 57.08
CA ILE A 66 38.88 -12.87 56.88
C ILE A 66 38.93 -13.49 55.46
N SER A 67 40.05 -13.19 54.79
CA SER A 67 40.85 -13.94 53.80
C SER A 67 40.24 -14.60 52.55
N SER A 68 40.81 -14.13 51.43
CA SER A 68 41.47 -14.92 50.37
C SER A 68 40.64 -15.61 49.28
N THR A 69 41.24 -15.54 48.09
CA THR A 69 41.06 -16.34 46.87
C THR A 69 40.00 -15.92 45.85
N LYS A 70 40.51 -15.35 44.74
CA LYS A 70 40.39 -15.84 43.34
C LYS A 70 40.05 -14.69 42.36
N PRO A 71 40.86 -14.42 41.32
CA PRO A 71 40.55 -13.40 40.34
C PRO A 71 39.40 -13.86 39.43
N LEU A 72 38.43 -12.96 39.23
CA LEU A 72 37.28 -13.13 38.33
C LEU A 72 37.73 -13.25 36.86
N PRO A 73 37.05 -14.06 36.04
CA PRO A 73 37.34 -14.19 34.62
C PRO A 73 37.06 -12.87 33.88
N ALA A 74 38.02 -12.47 33.04
CA ALA A 74 37.94 -11.28 32.22
C ALA A 74 36.73 -11.36 31.26
N ARG A 75 35.89 -10.33 31.31
CA ARG A 75 34.77 -10.11 30.39
C ARG A 75 35.30 -10.01 28.95
N PRO A 76 34.76 -10.75 27.96
CA PRO A 76 35.25 -10.68 26.59
C PRO A 76 34.97 -9.28 26.01
N LYS A 77 36.05 -8.56 25.67
CA LYS A 77 35.99 -7.33 24.89
C LYS A 77 35.41 -7.67 23.51
N ARG A 78 34.13 -7.38 23.30
CA ARG A 78 33.53 -7.40 21.97
C ARG A 78 34.25 -6.37 21.11
N SER A 79 34.95 -6.85 20.09
CA SER A 79 35.74 -6.03 19.19
C SER A 79 34.81 -5.14 18.36
N ALA A 80 35.07 -3.83 18.37
CA ALA A 80 34.34 -2.85 17.58
C ALA A 80 34.44 -3.06 16.05
N ARG A 81 35.25 -4.03 15.58
CA ARG A 81 35.34 -4.39 14.15
C ARG A 81 34.13 -5.17 13.64
N THR A 82 33.32 -5.77 14.51
CA THR A 82 32.11 -6.52 14.10
C THR A 82 30.90 -5.59 13.86
N ILE A 83 30.88 -4.39 14.46
CA ILE A 83 29.78 -3.43 14.28
C ILE A 83 29.91 -2.70 12.94
N LEU A 84 31.14 -2.46 12.45
CA LEU A 84 31.38 -1.80 11.16
C LEU A 84 31.15 -2.71 9.93
N THR A 85 31.18 -4.03 10.09
CA THR A 85 30.87 -4.98 9.01
C THR A 85 29.37 -5.18 8.82
N ILE A 86 28.54 -4.92 9.84
CA ILE A 86 27.07 -4.96 9.74
C ILE A 86 26.57 -3.71 9.00
N THR A 87 27.09 -2.52 9.29
CA THR A 87 26.69 -1.28 8.57
C THR A 87 27.17 -1.24 7.12
N SER A 88 28.33 -1.82 6.80
CA SER A 88 28.77 -1.94 5.40
C SER A 88 27.93 -2.91 4.56
N LEU A 89 27.24 -3.88 5.19
CA LEU A 89 26.32 -4.78 4.49
C LEU A 89 24.94 -4.14 4.29
N PHE A 90 24.51 -3.20 5.15
CA PHE A 90 23.26 -2.44 4.97
C PHE A 90 23.32 -1.39 3.86
N ILE A 91 24.52 -0.94 3.48
CA ILE A 91 24.72 0.06 2.40
C ILE A 91 25.05 -0.60 1.05
N LEU A 92 25.35 -1.91 1.02
CA LEU A 92 25.56 -2.72 -0.19
C LEU A 92 24.41 -3.72 -0.50
N ILE A 93 23.24 -3.52 0.14
CA ILE A 93 21.94 -4.14 -0.18
C ILE A 93 21.10 -3.36 -1.24
N PRO A 94 21.48 -2.23 -1.88
CA PRO A 94 20.53 -1.44 -2.66
C PRO A 94 20.31 -1.90 -4.11
N LEU A 95 20.47 -3.18 -4.50
CA LEU A 95 20.51 -3.49 -5.96
C LEU A 95 19.93 -4.79 -6.50
N VAL A 96 19.22 -5.63 -5.74
CA VAL A 96 18.81 -6.92 -6.30
C VAL A 96 17.39 -7.25 -5.82
N GLY A 97 16.30 -6.73 -6.39
CA GLY A 97 16.21 -6.10 -7.71
C GLY A 97 14.79 -5.79 -8.23
N ILE A 98 13.84 -5.29 -7.43
CA ILE A 98 12.49 -4.92 -7.97
C ILE A 98 11.85 -3.74 -7.19
N GLY A 99 12.63 -2.79 -6.69
CA GLY A 99 12.04 -1.44 -6.55
C GLY A 99 11.87 -0.75 -7.92
N ALA A 100 12.60 -1.22 -8.93
CA ALA A 100 13.28 -0.29 -9.84
C ALA A 100 13.10 -0.58 -11.33
N THR A 101 12.53 -1.71 -11.75
CA THR A 101 12.34 -2.06 -13.17
C THR A 101 10.89 -1.96 -13.65
N LEU A 102 9.88 -2.22 -12.81
CA LEU A 102 8.46 -2.10 -13.20
C LEU A 102 7.86 -0.71 -12.93
N GLY A 103 8.30 0.00 -11.88
CA GLY A 103 8.12 1.45 -11.81
C GLY A 103 8.74 2.19 -13.01
N MET A 104 9.76 1.58 -13.65
CA MET A 104 10.50 2.18 -14.78
C MET A 104 9.90 1.96 -16.18
N LEU A 105 9.09 0.92 -16.44
CA LEU A 105 8.46 0.69 -17.74
C LEU A 105 7.07 1.33 -17.89
N TRP A 106 6.46 1.77 -16.79
CA TRP A 106 5.04 2.12 -16.77
C TRP A 106 4.75 3.61 -16.57
N PHE A 107 5.65 4.33 -15.90
CA PHE A 107 5.67 5.80 -15.95
C PHE A 107 6.23 6.36 -17.28
N ASN A 108 7.11 5.61 -17.96
CA ASN A 108 7.80 6.04 -19.17
C ASN A 108 7.11 5.53 -20.43
N GLY A 109 6.07 6.22 -20.90
CA GLY A 109 5.45 5.91 -22.19
C GLY A 109 6.45 5.68 -23.33
N GLU A 110 6.81 4.42 -23.59
CA GLU A 110 7.43 3.95 -24.82
C GLU A 110 6.37 3.95 -25.94
N ILE A 111 5.91 5.17 -26.23
CA ILE A 111 5.48 5.65 -27.53
C ILE A 111 6.56 6.68 -27.93
N PRO A 112 7.23 6.57 -29.09
CA PRO A 112 7.82 7.75 -29.70
C PRO A 112 6.70 8.77 -29.97
N VAL A 113 6.79 9.91 -29.29
CA VAL A 113 5.94 11.10 -29.46
C VAL A 113 5.59 11.36 -30.92
N LYS A 114 4.32 11.17 -31.27
CA LYS A 114 3.66 11.98 -32.28
C LYS A 114 2.50 12.67 -31.59
N SER A 115 2.72 13.93 -31.24
CA SER A 115 1.71 14.87 -30.79
C SER A 115 0.56 14.87 -31.79
N ALA A 116 -0.62 14.41 -31.37
CA ALA A 116 -1.86 14.85 -31.96
C ALA A 116 -2.51 15.80 -30.95
N ASN A 117 -2.17 17.08 -31.07
CA ASN A 117 -3.13 18.14 -30.80
C ASN A 117 -4.36 17.82 -31.67
N THR A 118 -5.31 17.07 -31.14
CA THR A 118 -6.66 17.09 -31.70
C THR A 118 -7.33 18.28 -31.05
N SER A 119 -7.15 19.43 -31.68
CA SER A 119 -8.01 20.58 -31.50
C SER A 119 -9.46 20.09 -31.58
N LEU A 120 -10.22 20.37 -30.50
CA LEU A 120 -11.67 20.36 -30.51
C LEU A 120 -12.13 21.36 -31.57
N SER A 121 -12.29 20.87 -32.80
CA SER A 121 -13.04 21.56 -33.84
C SER A 121 -14.52 21.44 -33.50
N VAL A 122 -15.11 22.55 -33.08
CA VAL A 122 -16.55 22.73 -32.99
C VAL A 122 -17.03 23.15 -34.39
N PRO A 123 -17.85 22.36 -35.11
CA PRO A 123 -18.55 22.87 -36.27
C PRO A 123 -19.79 23.63 -35.81
N SER A 124 -19.88 24.89 -36.24
CA SER A 124 -21.09 25.71 -36.22
C SER A 124 -22.19 25.05 -37.08
N PRO A 125 -23.48 25.11 -36.72
CA PRO A 125 -24.53 24.51 -37.53
C PRO A 125 -25.04 25.48 -38.61
N SER A 126 -24.97 25.07 -39.88
CA SER A 126 -25.87 25.57 -40.92
C SER A 126 -26.44 24.43 -41.79
N THR A 127 -27.77 24.34 -41.76
CA THR A 127 -28.73 23.93 -42.81
C THR A 127 -28.70 22.51 -43.42
N GLN A 128 -29.71 21.71 -42.99
CA GLN A 128 -30.80 21.13 -43.80
C GLN A 128 -30.49 20.27 -45.06
N GLN A 129 -30.67 18.94 -44.96
CA GLN A 129 -31.32 18.11 -46.00
C GLN A 129 -31.70 16.69 -45.52
N THR A 130 -32.71 16.14 -46.20
CA THR A 130 -33.68 15.05 -45.90
C THR A 130 -33.16 13.61 -46.17
N PRO A 131 -33.93 12.50 -46.00
CA PRO A 131 -33.47 11.28 -45.35
C PRO A 131 -33.17 10.12 -46.31
N GLY A 132 -32.04 9.44 -46.11
CA GLY A 132 -31.72 8.16 -46.74
C GLY A 132 -31.59 7.08 -45.67
N ALA A 133 -32.50 6.11 -45.68
CA ALA A 133 -32.44 4.92 -44.84
C ALA A 133 -31.22 4.07 -45.20
N SER A 134 -30.34 3.82 -44.24
CA SER A 134 -29.36 2.74 -44.30
C SER A 134 -29.17 2.18 -42.90
N ASN A 135 -29.47 0.89 -42.76
CA ASN A 135 -29.25 0.10 -41.56
C ASN A 135 -27.74 0.03 -41.28
N ALA A 136 -27.27 0.88 -40.39
CA ALA A 136 -25.95 0.76 -39.79
C ALA A 136 -26.12 0.66 -38.28
N SER A 137 -25.83 -0.53 -37.75
CA SER A 137 -25.77 -0.83 -36.33
C SER A 137 -24.96 0.23 -35.62
N THR A 138 -25.63 1.07 -34.83
CA THR A 138 -24.98 2.08 -34.01
C THR A 138 -24.13 1.34 -32.97
N PRO A 139 -22.80 1.53 -32.93
CA PRO A 139 -22.02 1.10 -31.78
C PRO A 139 -22.51 1.97 -30.63
N THR A 140 -23.17 1.37 -29.65
CA THR A 140 -23.51 2.05 -28.41
C THR A 140 -22.19 2.47 -27.77
N ALA A 141 -21.82 3.73 -27.94
CA ALA A 141 -20.71 4.33 -27.22
C ALA A 141 -21.07 4.23 -25.73
N GLN A 142 -20.45 3.26 -25.04
CA GLN A 142 -20.53 3.17 -23.59
C GLN A 142 -19.98 4.48 -23.04
N ALA A 143 -20.83 5.25 -22.38
CA ALA A 143 -20.41 6.38 -21.58
C ALA A 143 -19.32 5.87 -20.62
N GLN A 144 -18.12 6.44 -20.68
CA GLN A 144 -17.04 6.13 -19.74
C GLN A 144 -17.45 6.64 -18.36
N THR A 145 -18.16 5.81 -17.62
CA THR A 145 -18.29 5.96 -16.18
C THR A 145 -16.90 5.75 -15.58
N ASN A 146 -16.53 6.50 -14.53
CA ASN A 146 -15.31 6.31 -13.71
C ASN A 146 -15.32 4.97 -12.94
N GLN A 147 -15.93 3.93 -13.52
CA GLN A 147 -16.20 2.65 -12.90
C GLN A 147 -15.26 1.60 -13.50
N LEU A 148 -14.60 0.84 -12.63
CA LEU A 148 -13.70 -0.23 -13.05
C LEU A 148 -14.49 -1.42 -13.63
N PRO A 149 -13.94 -2.14 -14.64
CA PRO A 149 -14.60 -3.34 -15.17
C PRO A 149 -14.80 -4.41 -14.10
N THR A 150 -15.99 -5.00 -14.00
CA THR A 150 -16.21 -6.13 -13.11
C THR A 150 -15.57 -7.39 -13.70
N PRO A 151 -14.72 -8.15 -12.96
CA PRO A 151 -14.20 -9.43 -13.44
C PRO A 151 -15.31 -10.40 -13.84
N SER A 152 -15.17 -11.09 -14.97
CA SER A 152 -16.15 -12.11 -15.36
C SER A 152 -16.06 -13.35 -14.48
N SER A 153 -14.83 -13.67 -14.06
CA SER A 153 -14.48 -14.83 -13.24
C SER A 153 -13.06 -14.68 -12.69
N PHE A 154 -12.73 -15.50 -11.70
CA PHE A 154 -11.38 -15.61 -11.16
C PHE A 154 -10.80 -16.98 -11.51
N GLN A 155 -9.58 -17.00 -12.02
CA GLN A 155 -8.83 -18.24 -12.27
C GLN A 155 -7.87 -18.51 -11.10
N THR A 156 -7.62 -19.78 -10.82
CA THR A 156 -6.71 -20.20 -9.75
C THR A 156 -5.32 -20.49 -10.34
N ALA A 157 -4.26 -19.97 -9.70
CA ALA A 157 -2.89 -20.37 -9.99
C ALA A 157 -2.19 -20.85 -8.72
N THR A 158 -1.51 -21.99 -8.85
CA THR A 158 -0.49 -22.42 -7.90
C THR A 158 0.85 -21.89 -8.39
N ILE A 159 1.51 -21.11 -7.53
CA ILE A 159 2.74 -20.39 -7.85
C ILE A 159 3.84 -20.98 -6.98
N ASN A 160 4.55 -21.97 -7.53
CA ASN A 160 5.52 -22.75 -6.75
C ASN A 160 6.73 -21.91 -6.31
N GLU A 161 7.07 -20.90 -7.11
CA GLU A 161 8.22 -20.02 -6.91
C GLU A 161 8.06 -19.14 -5.66
N VAL A 162 6.82 -18.83 -5.26
CA VAL A 162 6.49 -18.17 -4.00
C VAL A 162 5.77 -19.10 -3.03
N GLY A 163 5.43 -20.33 -3.41
CA GLY A 163 4.83 -21.32 -2.51
C GLY A 163 3.43 -20.95 -2.04
N VAL A 164 2.59 -20.37 -2.92
CA VAL A 164 1.19 -20.06 -2.62
C VAL A 164 0.26 -20.55 -3.72
N THR A 165 -1.03 -20.65 -3.40
CA THR A 165 -2.12 -20.69 -4.38
C THR A 165 -2.95 -19.41 -4.23
N LEU A 166 -3.32 -18.81 -5.36
CA LEU A 166 -4.06 -17.54 -5.42
C LEU A 166 -5.09 -17.58 -6.55
N LYS A 167 -6.26 -16.98 -6.34
CA LYS A 167 -7.19 -16.64 -7.42
C LYS A 167 -6.99 -15.20 -7.87
N TYR A 168 -7.03 -14.95 -9.18
CA TYR A 168 -6.95 -13.61 -9.75
C TYR A 168 -7.89 -13.48 -10.96
N PRO A 169 -8.30 -12.25 -11.35
CA PRO A 169 -9.21 -12.07 -12.49
C PRO A 169 -8.66 -12.75 -13.75
N LYS A 170 -9.54 -13.45 -14.49
CA LYS A 170 -9.12 -14.24 -15.67
C LYS A 170 -8.48 -13.37 -16.76
N GLU A 171 -8.90 -12.12 -16.82
CA GLU A 171 -8.51 -11.10 -17.80
C GLU A 171 -7.22 -10.36 -17.39
N TRP A 172 -6.72 -10.60 -16.18
CA TRP A 172 -5.46 -10.04 -15.73
C TRP A 172 -4.28 -10.86 -16.22
N ILE A 173 -3.17 -10.16 -16.43
CA ILE A 173 -1.88 -10.73 -16.78
C ILE A 173 -1.17 -11.08 -15.48
N LYS A 174 -0.62 -12.30 -15.42
CA LYS A 174 0.36 -12.71 -14.43
C LYS A 174 1.72 -12.65 -15.11
N ASP A 175 2.59 -11.76 -14.65
CA ASP A 175 3.93 -11.62 -15.22
C ASP A 175 4.82 -12.83 -14.89
N ALA A 176 5.91 -12.96 -15.65
CA ALA A 176 6.98 -13.89 -15.30
C ALA A 176 7.58 -13.50 -13.95
N SER A 177 7.85 -14.50 -13.10
CA SER A 177 8.49 -14.25 -11.81
C SER A 177 9.87 -13.63 -11.99
N GLN A 178 10.17 -12.63 -11.18
CA GLN A 178 11.47 -12.00 -11.12
C GLN A 178 12.19 -12.49 -9.86
N THR A 179 13.33 -13.14 -10.06
CA THR A 179 14.11 -13.76 -8.97
C THR A 179 15.38 -12.98 -8.74
N THR A 180 15.65 -12.68 -7.49
CA THR A 180 16.84 -11.98 -7.01
C THR A 180 17.57 -12.86 -6.01
N THR A 181 18.72 -12.41 -5.51
CA THR A 181 19.39 -13.09 -4.39
C THR A 181 18.61 -12.95 -3.08
N SER A 182 17.71 -11.97 -2.99
CA SER A 182 17.00 -11.61 -1.77
C SER A 182 15.57 -12.18 -1.72
N SER A 183 14.93 -12.34 -2.88
CA SER A 183 13.51 -12.66 -2.98
C SER A 183 13.09 -13.16 -4.37
N VAL A 184 11.84 -13.62 -4.45
CA VAL A 184 11.11 -13.87 -5.69
C VAL A 184 9.85 -13.02 -5.68
N VAL A 185 9.57 -12.30 -6.76
CA VAL A 185 8.37 -11.46 -6.90
C VAL A 185 7.59 -11.83 -8.15
N LEU A 186 6.26 -11.77 -8.04
CA LEU A 186 5.34 -11.85 -9.16
C LEU A 186 4.40 -10.65 -9.16
N ALA A 187 4.05 -10.16 -10.36
CA ALA A 187 3.10 -9.08 -10.54
C ALA A 187 1.82 -9.59 -11.24
N PHE A 188 0.71 -8.98 -10.88
CA PHE A 188 -0.62 -9.18 -11.47
C PHE A 188 -1.21 -7.82 -11.83
N HIS A 189 -1.65 -7.67 -13.07
CA HIS A 189 -2.21 -6.39 -13.51
C HIS A 189 -3.26 -6.56 -14.63
N PRO A 190 -4.21 -5.61 -14.80
CA PRO A 190 -5.11 -5.59 -15.94
C PRO A 190 -4.36 -5.46 -17.26
N GLN A 191 -4.88 -6.08 -18.33
CA GLN A 191 -4.30 -5.95 -19.68
C GLN A 191 -4.23 -4.48 -20.15
N GLN A 192 -5.22 -3.67 -19.77
CA GLN A 192 -5.30 -2.26 -20.16
C GLN A 192 -4.25 -1.38 -19.49
N LYS A 193 -3.50 -1.88 -18.48
CA LYS A 193 -2.45 -1.12 -17.80
C LYS A 193 -3.00 0.24 -17.37
N ASN A 194 -3.75 0.26 -16.28
CA ASN A 194 -4.46 1.45 -15.78
C ASN A 194 -3.96 1.89 -14.39
N GLY A 195 -2.77 1.45 -14.01
CA GLY A 195 -2.14 1.77 -12.74
C GLY A 195 -2.72 1.02 -11.57
N ILE A 196 -3.32 -0.14 -11.84
CA ILE A 196 -3.82 -1.07 -10.83
C ILE A 196 -2.92 -2.28 -10.89
N ASP A 197 -2.10 -2.48 -9.87
CA ASP A 197 -1.12 -3.56 -9.83
C ASP A 197 -1.14 -4.22 -8.45
N LEU A 198 -0.90 -5.53 -8.41
CA LEU A 198 -0.63 -6.29 -7.19
C LEU A 198 0.65 -7.09 -7.38
N PHE A 199 1.55 -6.97 -6.41
CA PHE A 199 2.81 -7.70 -6.30
C PHE A 199 2.71 -8.69 -5.16
N LEU A 200 3.27 -9.88 -5.37
CA LEU A 200 3.44 -10.90 -4.36
C LEU A 200 4.92 -11.25 -4.28
N GLU A 201 5.51 -11.05 -3.12
CA GLU A 201 6.92 -11.29 -2.83
C GLU A 201 7.09 -12.38 -1.78
N ARG A 202 8.07 -13.25 -2.01
CA ARG A 202 8.61 -14.16 -0.99
C ARG A 202 10.09 -13.92 -0.83
N PHE A 203 10.52 -13.60 0.39
CA PHE A 203 11.93 -13.46 0.73
C PHE A 203 12.62 -14.82 0.84
N THR A 204 13.90 -14.90 0.44
CA THR A 204 14.69 -16.13 0.61
C THR A 204 14.89 -16.42 2.11
N SER A 205 15.26 -17.66 2.46
CA SER A 205 15.57 -18.01 3.86
C SER A 205 16.70 -17.16 4.43
N ALA A 206 17.72 -16.84 3.61
CA ALA A 206 18.86 -16.03 4.02
C ALA A 206 18.47 -14.57 4.32
N THR A 207 17.54 -14.00 3.55
CA THR A 207 16.99 -12.66 3.81
C THR A 207 16.04 -12.69 5.00
N SER A 208 15.13 -13.67 5.04
CA SER A 208 14.13 -13.80 6.11
C SER A 208 14.77 -13.94 7.49
N ALA A 209 15.90 -14.64 7.59
CA ALA A 209 16.66 -14.76 8.84
C ALA A 209 17.27 -13.45 9.36
N LYS A 210 17.36 -12.41 8.52
CA LYS A 210 17.88 -11.08 8.87
C LYS A 210 16.77 -10.07 9.15
N LEU A 211 15.55 -10.37 8.74
CA LEU A 211 14.38 -9.52 8.95
C LEU A 211 13.85 -9.71 10.38
N THR A 212 13.52 -8.59 11.03
CA THR A 212 13.14 -8.56 12.45
C THR A 212 11.64 -8.57 12.67
N SER A 213 10.84 -8.02 11.74
CA SER A 213 9.38 -8.04 11.81
C SER A 213 8.73 -7.84 10.43
N ALA A 214 7.45 -8.16 10.32
CA ALA A 214 6.66 -7.86 9.12
C ALA A 214 6.47 -6.34 8.93
N ASN A 215 6.30 -5.61 10.02
CA ASN A 215 6.31 -4.15 9.99
C ASN A 215 7.59 -3.56 9.37
N ASP A 216 8.76 -4.14 9.62
CA ASP A 216 10.03 -3.69 9.00
C ASP A 216 10.05 -3.96 7.49
N VAL A 217 9.45 -5.07 7.04
CA VAL A 217 9.26 -5.34 5.61
C VAL A 217 8.41 -4.25 4.96
N ASN A 218 7.24 -3.96 5.54
CA ASN A 218 6.36 -2.90 5.04
C ASN A 218 7.06 -1.53 5.02
N GLN A 219 7.76 -1.14 6.09
CA GLN A 219 8.49 0.13 6.14
C GLN A 219 9.58 0.21 5.07
N ASN A 220 10.30 -0.89 4.82
CA ASN A 220 11.31 -0.95 3.78
C ASN A 220 10.68 -0.81 2.39
N ASN A 221 9.51 -1.41 2.16
CA ASN A 221 8.78 -1.29 0.89
C ASN A 221 8.30 0.14 0.66
N LEU A 222 7.66 0.75 1.66
CA LEU A 222 7.21 2.15 1.58
C LEU A 222 8.39 3.12 1.37
N SER A 223 9.49 2.92 2.10
CA SER A 223 10.72 3.71 1.93
C SER A 223 11.32 3.54 0.54
N SER A 224 11.32 2.32 0.01
CA SER A 224 11.81 2.06 -1.35
C SER A 224 10.95 2.76 -2.40
N PHE A 225 9.64 2.76 -2.19
CA PHE A 225 8.69 3.44 -3.09
C PHE A 225 8.82 4.96 -3.02
N GLN A 226 8.97 5.53 -1.82
CA GLN A 226 9.21 6.96 -1.63
C GLN A 226 10.44 7.46 -2.39
N ASN A 227 11.48 6.62 -2.48
CA ASN A 227 12.73 6.96 -3.16
C ASN A 227 12.75 6.58 -4.65
N ALA A 228 11.66 6.02 -5.18
CA ALA A 228 11.57 5.63 -6.58
C ALA A 228 11.44 6.86 -7.49
N GLN A 229 12.00 6.76 -8.70
CA GLN A 229 11.89 7.82 -9.70
C GLN A 229 10.45 8.01 -10.15
N GLY A 230 10.03 9.26 -10.36
CA GLY A 230 8.68 9.60 -10.79
C GLY A 230 7.65 9.72 -9.66
N ILE A 231 8.04 9.37 -8.43
CA ILE A 231 7.22 9.50 -7.23
C ILE A 231 7.43 10.88 -6.61
N THR A 232 6.32 11.54 -6.27
CA THR A 232 6.25 12.85 -5.62
C THR A 232 5.17 12.82 -4.54
N ASN A 233 5.20 13.77 -3.60
CA ASN A 233 4.18 13.91 -2.54
C ASN A 233 3.86 12.58 -1.82
N PHE A 234 4.90 11.79 -1.51
CA PHE A 234 4.73 10.54 -0.79
C PHE A 234 4.39 10.82 0.67
N HIS A 235 3.30 10.24 1.15
CA HIS A 235 2.83 10.38 2.52
C HIS A 235 2.33 9.04 3.03
N ALA A 236 2.95 8.52 4.08
CA ALA A 236 2.38 7.41 4.83
C ALA A 236 1.07 7.86 5.48
N ILE A 237 0.05 7.00 5.42
CA ILE A 237 -1.24 7.23 6.05
C ILE A 237 -1.53 6.08 7.02
N THR A 238 -2.30 6.38 8.08
CA THR A 238 -2.70 5.34 9.03
C THR A 238 -3.86 4.55 8.42
N PRO A 239 -3.70 3.23 8.19
CA PRO A 239 -4.78 2.42 7.67
C PRO A 239 -5.92 2.32 8.69
N SER A 240 -7.13 2.03 8.20
CA SER A 240 -8.29 1.82 9.08
C SER A 240 -8.15 0.59 9.98
N SER A 241 -7.33 -0.37 9.57
CA SER A 241 -6.89 -1.51 10.35
C SER A 241 -5.37 -1.64 10.23
N THR A 242 -4.67 -1.89 11.33
CA THR A 242 -3.21 -2.15 11.29
C THR A 242 -2.89 -3.59 10.90
N GLN A 243 -3.91 -4.46 10.80
CA GLN A 243 -3.74 -5.87 10.42
C GLN A 243 -4.91 -6.37 9.57
N ILE A 244 -4.61 -7.31 8.67
CA ILE A 244 -5.58 -8.01 7.84
C ILE A 244 -5.35 -9.53 7.90
N SER A 245 -6.43 -10.32 7.86
CA SER A 245 -6.31 -11.78 7.80
C SER A 245 -6.28 -12.27 6.36
N VAL A 246 -5.17 -12.90 5.96
CA VAL A 246 -4.95 -13.43 4.60
C VAL A 246 -4.33 -14.82 4.71
N GLY A 247 -4.92 -15.82 4.03
CA GLY A 247 -4.46 -17.21 4.08
C GLY A 247 -4.41 -17.84 5.46
N GLY A 248 -5.27 -17.39 6.39
CA GLY A 248 -5.31 -17.87 7.78
C GLY A 248 -4.26 -17.27 8.71
N ALA A 249 -3.41 -16.36 8.21
CA ALA A 249 -2.44 -15.61 9.02
C ALA A 249 -2.88 -14.16 9.21
N GLN A 250 -2.35 -13.48 10.24
CA GLN A 250 -2.49 -12.03 10.44
C GLN A 250 -1.31 -11.33 9.79
N TRP A 251 -1.59 -10.41 8.88
CA TRP A 251 -0.60 -9.63 8.16
C TRP A 251 -0.58 -8.21 8.72
N ASP A 252 0.60 -7.67 8.97
CA ASP A 252 0.75 -6.27 9.34
C ASP A 252 0.53 -5.41 8.09
N GLU A 253 -0.22 -4.30 8.22
CA GLU A 253 -0.61 -3.43 7.11
C GLU A 253 -0.06 -2.02 7.29
N GLN A 254 0.42 -1.44 6.19
CA GLN A 254 0.76 -0.03 6.09
C GLN A 254 0.31 0.54 4.76
N ASP A 255 -0.17 1.78 4.84
CA ASP A 255 -0.69 2.50 3.69
C ASP A 255 0.10 3.78 3.43
N ALA A 256 0.12 4.18 2.17
CA ALA A 256 0.64 5.47 1.75
C ALA A 256 -0.15 6.02 0.57
N THR A 257 -0.07 7.33 0.38
CA THR A 257 -0.45 7.98 -0.87
C THR A 257 0.78 8.57 -1.54
N PHE A 258 0.77 8.60 -2.87
CA PHE A 258 1.80 9.29 -3.63
C PHE A 258 1.21 9.93 -4.88
N SER A 259 1.93 10.87 -5.45
CA SER A 259 1.63 11.48 -6.74
C SER A 259 2.69 11.15 -7.77
N THR A 260 2.30 11.11 -9.03
CA THR A 260 3.21 10.95 -10.16
C THR A 260 3.66 12.32 -10.65
N THR A 261 4.68 12.39 -11.50
CA THR A 261 5.10 13.65 -12.13
C THR A 261 4.01 14.31 -12.99
N GLN A 262 3.00 13.53 -13.41
CA GLN A 262 1.81 14.00 -14.13
C GLN A 262 0.67 14.42 -13.19
N GLY A 263 0.88 14.40 -11.87
CA GLY A 263 -0.11 14.81 -10.87
C GLY A 263 -1.21 13.78 -10.59
N LEU A 264 -1.09 12.55 -11.10
CA LEU A 264 -2.02 11.47 -10.73
C LEU A 264 -1.73 11.02 -9.30
N VAL A 265 -2.77 10.90 -8.48
CA VAL A 265 -2.64 10.47 -7.08
C VAL A 265 -3.01 8.99 -6.97
N PHE A 266 -2.19 8.25 -6.24
CA PHE A 266 -2.34 6.82 -6.00
C PHE A 266 -2.42 6.56 -4.50
N HIS A 267 -3.12 5.49 -4.15
CA HIS A 267 -3.09 4.87 -2.84
C HIS A 267 -2.35 3.53 -2.97
N LEU A 268 -1.39 3.33 -2.09
CA LEU A 268 -0.50 2.19 -1.98
C LEU A 268 -0.72 1.49 -0.65
N THR A 269 -0.78 0.16 -0.67
CA THR A 269 -0.85 -0.68 0.54
C THR A 269 0.22 -1.74 0.46
N SER A 270 0.96 -1.92 1.56
CA SER A 270 1.91 -3.01 1.77
C SER A 270 1.42 -3.83 2.95
N ILE A 271 1.25 -5.13 2.76
CA ILE A 271 0.97 -6.08 3.84
C ILE A 271 2.05 -7.14 3.88
N ALA A 272 2.55 -7.46 5.07
CA ALA A 272 3.58 -8.46 5.24
C ALA A 272 3.27 -9.43 6.37
N VAL A 273 3.84 -10.64 6.27
CA VAL A 273 3.72 -11.68 7.31
C VAL A 273 4.96 -12.56 7.35
N GLN A 274 5.26 -13.10 8.52
CA GLN A 274 6.16 -14.23 8.65
C GLN A 274 5.35 -15.53 8.69
N HIS A 275 5.57 -16.42 7.72
CA HIS A 275 4.94 -17.73 7.66
C HIS A 275 6.01 -18.81 7.44
N ASN A 276 6.06 -19.82 8.32
CA ASN A 276 7.08 -20.88 8.29
C ASN A 276 8.52 -20.37 8.16
N GLN A 277 8.90 -19.36 8.97
CA GLN A 277 10.22 -18.71 9.00
C GLN A 277 10.60 -17.91 7.73
N LEU A 278 9.71 -17.83 6.74
CA LEU A 278 9.89 -16.99 5.55
C LEU A 278 9.01 -15.75 5.67
N TYR A 279 9.55 -14.61 5.25
CA TYR A 279 8.74 -13.42 5.07
C TYR A 279 8.08 -13.40 3.70
N TYR A 280 6.85 -12.91 3.70
CA TYR A 280 6.03 -12.66 2.53
C TYR A 280 5.55 -11.22 2.59
N ASP A 281 5.44 -10.60 1.41
CA ASP A 281 4.83 -9.29 1.24
C ASP A 281 3.85 -9.31 0.07
N ILE A 282 2.76 -8.58 0.22
CA ILE A 282 1.84 -8.25 -0.85
C ILE A 282 1.72 -6.74 -0.89
N LEU A 283 2.10 -6.17 -2.01
CA LEU A 283 2.02 -4.74 -2.26
C LEU A 283 1.04 -4.49 -3.40
N PHE A 284 0.09 -3.59 -3.22
CA PHE A 284 -0.82 -3.22 -4.30
C PHE A 284 -1.13 -1.73 -4.27
N TYR A 285 -1.38 -1.16 -5.44
CA TYR A 285 -1.78 0.24 -5.57
C TYR A 285 -2.78 0.43 -6.71
N ALA A 286 -3.53 1.53 -6.61
CA ALA A 286 -4.45 1.99 -7.64
C ALA A 286 -4.58 3.52 -7.59
N PRO A 287 -5.05 4.18 -8.67
CA PRO A 287 -5.36 5.60 -8.61
C PRO A 287 -6.38 5.87 -7.50
N SER A 288 -6.16 6.89 -6.68
CA SER A 288 -6.96 7.17 -5.48
C SER A 288 -8.45 7.33 -5.79
N VAL A 289 -8.78 7.84 -6.99
CA VAL A 289 -10.16 8.02 -7.47
C VAL A 289 -10.94 6.71 -7.62
N VAL A 290 -10.26 5.57 -7.78
CA VAL A 290 -10.87 4.25 -7.97
C VAL A 290 -10.34 3.19 -6.99
N TYR A 291 -9.48 3.58 -6.03
CA TYR A 291 -8.80 2.63 -5.14
C TYR A 291 -9.78 1.75 -4.35
N ASN A 292 -10.81 2.34 -3.73
CA ASN A 292 -11.81 1.56 -2.98
C ASN A 292 -12.56 0.57 -3.87
N GLU A 293 -12.86 0.95 -5.11
CA GLU A 293 -13.49 0.05 -6.06
C GLU A 293 -12.53 -1.06 -6.51
N ALA A 294 -11.25 -0.76 -6.72
CA ALA A 294 -10.22 -1.73 -7.06
C ALA A 294 -10.01 -2.76 -5.94
N VAL A 295 -9.99 -2.30 -4.67
CA VAL A 295 -9.94 -3.17 -3.50
C VAL A 295 -11.11 -4.13 -3.48
N GLN A 296 -12.33 -3.63 -3.65
CA GLN A 296 -13.53 -4.47 -3.60
C GLN A 296 -13.62 -5.46 -4.77
N LYS A 297 -13.33 -5.00 -6.00
CA LYS A 297 -13.50 -5.80 -7.21
C LYS A 297 -12.34 -6.78 -7.46
N TYR A 298 -11.13 -6.43 -7.05
CA TYR A 298 -9.93 -7.16 -7.45
C TYR A 298 -9.11 -7.63 -6.25
N PHE A 299 -8.59 -6.71 -5.44
CA PHE A 299 -7.60 -7.06 -4.43
C PHE A 299 -8.19 -7.92 -3.31
N GLN A 300 -9.35 -7.56 -2.75
CA GLN A 300 -9.96 -8.32 -1.66
C GLN A 300 -10.32 -9.76 -2.06
N PRO A 301 -10.95 -10.03 -3.23
CA PRO A 301 -11.11 -11.39 -3.73
C PRO A 301 -9.79 -12.16 -3.88
N MET A 302 -8.73 -11.51 -4.40
CA MET A 302 -7.40 -12.12 -4.50
C MET A 302 -6.86 -12.48 -3.10
N LEU A 303 -6.78 -11.52 -2.19
CA LEU A 303 -6.31 -11.71 -0.82
C LEU A 303 -7.09 -12.81 -0.09
N SER A 304 -8.42 -12.80 -0.17
CA SER A 304 -9.27 -13.80 0.48
C SER A 304 -9.08 -15.23 -0.05
N SER A 305 -8.53 -15.38 -1.25
CA SER A 305 -8.30 -16.67 -1.89
C SER A 305 -6.89 -17.22 -1.68
N LEU A 306 -5.98 -16.41 -1.14
CA LEU A 306 -4.59 -16.80 -0.94
C LEU A 306 -4.50 -17.95 0.04
N GLN A 307 -3.72 -18.96 -0.29
CA GLN A 307 -3.39 -20.08 0.58
C GLN A 307 -1.89 -20.36 0.51
N PHE A 308 -1.24 -20.47 1.67
CA PHE A 308 0.12 -20.96 1.73
C PHE A 308 0.17 -22.44 1.34
N LYS A 309 1.17 -22.81 0.56
CA LYS A 309 1.45 -24.22 0.29
C LYS A 309 2.16 -24.81 1.51
N SER A 310 1.69 -25.97 1.96
CA SER A 310 2.33 -26.80 2.98
C SER A 310 3.68 -27.33 2.53
#